data_AF-A0A951B290-F1
#
_entry.id   AF-A0A951B290-F1
#
_cell.length_a   1.000
_cell.length_b   1.000
_cell.length_c   1.000
_cell.angle_alpha   90.00
_cell.angle_beta   90.00
_cell.angle_gamma   90.00
#
_symmetry.space_group_name_H-M   'P 1'
#
loop_
_entity.id
_entity.type
_entity.pdbx_description
1 polymer ?
#
loop_
_entity_poly.entity_id
_entity_poly.type
_entity_poly.pdbx_seq_one_letter_code
_entity_poly.pdbx_strand_id
1 'polypeptide(L)'
;MTGLRATARLQFHKDFTLDQATDLVPYFKRLGISHLYASPLLKSRPGSTHGYDIVDHHAIDPELGGEPALRRLVARLREHGMGLILDIVPNHMGVGGADNAWWLDVLEWGRASPYADYFDIDWDPPDATLRGRLLAPFLGASYGEALEAGDLQLQYDAADGRFIVCAYGAHRFPVDPRQYATVLAEGGGAFASAVGAFRAVGGGAGMRERAAAARDTLRTATEADPQAMATVLAAFAADRPEGRDRLHRLLERQNYRLAWWRAAADEINWRRFFDINGLAGMRAEEAKVFDDTHDYILKLFGEALIDGVRIDHVDGLADPRGYCRKLRRKLETAAAARPKRLPPDSPMELPPVIWVEKILAPGENLPGDWLTDGTTGYDFMNAVAALMHDGAGEGPLTRLWTSLTGRPAAFEEEAHVARRQILRESLFSELYATAAALHRIARRDLRTRDYTLTAMRRTLEELLVYFPVYRIYSGLGGISETDDRVLETAMEGARRTIRQADLPLLELIGEWLSGRNLRDVPAGPRRQERLRAIVRFQQLSSPTAAKSVEDTAFYRFGRLLSRNEVGSEPSEFAMTPAACHEANRERRRRYPRALLATATHDHKRGEDTRMRLAVLSEVPDEWEVALG
;
A
#
# COMPACT_ATOMS: atom_id res chain seq x y z
N MET A 1 30.82 -17.75 15.49
CA MET A 1 29.80 -16.67 15.55
C MET A 1 29.06 -16.53 14.21
N THR A 2 27.80 -16.96 14.08
CA THR A 2 26.99 -16.63 12.89
C THR A 2 26.16 -15.37 13.10
N GLY A 3 26.82 -14.21 13.06
CA GLY A 3 26.15 -12.92 12.92
C GLY A 3 25.50 -12.75 11.54
N LEU A 4 24.62 -11.76 11.39
CA LEU A 4 24.06 -11.34 10.12
C LEU A 4 25.18 -10.83 9.21
N ARG A 5 25.36 -11.47 8.05
CA ARG A 5 26.44 -11.17 7.08
C ARG A 5 25.94 -11.04 5.64
N ALA A 6 25.11 -11.97 5.22
CA ALA A 6 24.57 -12.04 3.87
C ALA A 6 23.16 -12.65 3.91
N THR A 7 22.27 -12.09 3.09
CA THR A 7 20.89 -12.54 2.92
C THR A 7 20.68 -13.13 1.54
N ALA A 8 19.82 -14.14 1.43
CA ALA A 8 19.28 -14.60 0.15
C ALA A 8 17.77 -14.35 0.15
N ARG A 9 17.29 -13.48 -0.74
CA ARG A 9 15.87 -13.21 -0.92
C ARG A 9 15.21 -14.38 -1.64
N LEU A 10 14.17 -14.95 -1.04
CA LEU A 10 13.36 -16.02 -1.63
C LEU A 10 11.92 -15.54 -1.84
N GLN A 11 11.38 -15.79 -3.04
CA GLN A 11 10.00 -15.49 -3.42
C GLN A 11 9.16 -16.75 -3.21
N PHE A 12 8.37 -16.78 -2.15
CA PHE A 12 7.50 -17.91 -1.83
C PHE A 12 6.15 -17.80 -2.54
N HIS A 13 5.72 -18.90 -3.14
CA HIS A 13 4.39 -19.09 -3.75
C HIS A 13 4.07 -20.58 -3.81
N LYS A 14 2.89 -20.96 -4.30
CA LYS A 14 2.46 -22.36 -4.38
C LYS A 14 3.42 -23.31 -5.12
N ASP A 15 4.24 -22.80 -6.05
CA ASP A 15 5.19 -23.62 -6.84
C ASP A 15 6.63 -23.56 -6.26
N PHE A 16 6.87 -22.71 -5.26
CA PHE A 16 8.09 -22.63 -4.46
C PHE A 16 7.75 -22.36 -2.98
N THR A 17 7.40 -23.43 -2.26
CA THR A 17 6.89 -23.44 -0.89
C THR A 17 8.00 -23.46 0.17
N LEU A 18 7.63 -23.36 1.45
CA LEU A 18 8.56 -23.43 2.58
C LEU A 18 9.27 -24.80 2.66
N ASP A 19 8.62 -25.88 2.26
CA ASP A 19 9.23 -27.21 2.22
C ASP A 19 10.27 -27.32 1.10
N GLN A 20 9.99 -26.77 -0.10
CA GLN A 20 10.99 -26.74 -1.18
C GLN A 20 12.22 -25.91 -0.81
N ALA A 21 12.04 -24.79 -0.11
CA ALA A 21 13.17 -24.01 0.41
C ALA A 21 13.97 -24.76 1.49
N THR A 22 13.33 -25.66 2.25
CA THR A 22 13.99 -26.46 3.28
C THR A 22 15.08 -27.36 2.68
N ASP A 23 14.83 -27.93 1.50
CA ASP A 23 15.79 -28.77 0.79
C ASP A 23 17.02 -27.99 0.28
N LEU A 24 16.87 -26.68 0.07
CA LEU A 24 17.94 -25.80 -0.43
C LEU A 24 18.81 -25.19 0.68
N VAL A 25 18.45 -25.34 1.96
CA VAL A 25 19.23 -24.78 3.08
C VAL A 25 20.71 -25.19 3.04
N PRO A 26 21.09 -26.48 2.80
CA PRO A 26 22.50 -26.85 2.71
C PRO A 26 23.24 -26.16 1.56
N TYR A 27 22.55 -25.86 0.45
CA TYR A 27 23.12 -25.11 -0.66
C TYR A 27 23.43 -23.67 -0.25
N PHE A 28 22.45 -22.96 0.33
CA PHE A 28 22.65 -21.58 0.79
C PHE A 28 23.73 -21.48 1.87
N LYS A 29 23.84 -22.48 2.75
CA LYS A 29 24.93 -22.55 3.72
C LYS A 29 26.30 -22.63 3.04
N ARG A 30 26.46 -23.51 2.04
CA ARG A 30 27.72 -23.64 1.27
C ARG A 30 28.06 -22.36 0.51
N LEU A 31 27.05 -21.65 0.02
CA LEU A 31 27.21 -20.34 -0.63
C LEU A 31 27.67 -19.24 0.35
N GLY A 32 27.53 -19.45 1.66
CA GLY A 32 27.94 -18.49 2.70
C GLY A 32 26.80 -17.61 3.22
N ILE A 33 25.56 -17.87 2.81
CA ILE A 33 24.38 -17.14 3.27
C ILE A 33 24.18 -17.34 4.77
N SER A 34 23.95 -16.25 5.49
CA SER A 34 23.70 -16.27 6.93
C SER A 34 22.21 -16.32 7.27
N HIS A 35 21.38 -15.67 6.46
CA HIS A 35 19.94 -15.56 6.69
C HIS A 35 19.19 -15.74 5.37
N LEU A 36 18.10 -16.48 5.38
CA LEU A 36 17.10 -16.34 4.33
C LEU A 36 16.30 -15.07 4.59
N TYR A 37 16.02 -14.32 3.53
CA TYR A 37 15.11 -13.18 3.54
C TYR A 37 13.84 -13.64 2.81
N ALA A 38 12.80 -13.96 3.55
CA ALA A 38 11.54 -14.44 2.98
C ALA A 38 10.69 -13.27 2.46
N SER A 39 10.00 -13.48 1.34
CA SER A 39 8.80 -12.71 0.98
C SER A 39 7.71 -12.82 2.06
N PRO A 40 6.63 -12.03 1.98
CA PRO A 40 5.53 -12.14 2.94
C PRO A 40 5.02 -13.58 3.03
N LEU A 41 4.83 -14.06 4.26
CA LEU A 41 4.39 -15.44 4.54
C LEU A 41 2.98 -15.51 5.14
N LEU A 42 2.41 -14.37 5.55
CA LEU A 42 1.04 -14.34 6.07
C LEU A 42 0.05 -14.67 4.96
N LYS A 43 -1.11 -15.20 5.35
CA LYS A 43 -2.13 -15.66 4.39
C LYS A 43 -2.54 -14.52 3.44
N SER A 44 -2.27 -14.77 2.17
CA SER A 44 -2.53 -13.88 1.05
C SER A 44 -3.72 -14.38 0.24
N ARG A 45 -4.07 -13.68 -0.84
CA ARG A 45 -5.16 -14.13 -1.72
C ARG A 45 -4.81 -15.50 -2.31
N PRO A 46 -5.80 -16.38 -2.51
CA PRO A 46 -5.57 -17.66 -3.16
C PRO A 46 -4.86 -17.50 -4.51
N GLY A 47 -3.79 -18.27 -4.73
CA GLY A 47 -2.97 -18.21 -5.94
C GLY A 47 -2.04 -17.01 -6.06
N SER A 48 -1.86 -16.21 -5.00
CA SER A 48 -0.88 -15.11 -4.99
C SER A 48 0.53 -15.64 -5.26
N THR A 49 1.25 -14.96 -6.15
CA THR A 49 2.65 -15.30 -6.49
C THR A 49 3.66 -14.49 -5.69
N HIS A 50 3.21 -13.61 -4.79
CA HIS A 50 4.06 -12.62 -4.14
C HIS A 50 3.75 -12.38 -2.65
N GLY A 51 2.53 -12.63 -2.19
CA GLY A 51 2.15 -12.51 -0.77
C GLY A 51 1.83 -11.09 -0.24
N TYR A 52 2.06 -10.03 -1.02
CA TYR A 52 1.74 -8.64 -0.62
C TYR A 52 0.25 -8.32 -0.45
N ASP A 53 -0.64 -9.13 -1.02
CA ASP A 53 -2.09 -9.01 -0.93
C ASP A 53 -2.65 -9.80 0.26
N ILE A 54 -2.15 -9.50 1.46
CA ILE A 54 -2.53 -10.17 2.72
C ILE A 54 -4.04 -10.03 2.97
N VAL A 55 -4.70 -11.15 3.28
CA VAL A 55 -6.13 -11.20 3.62
C VAL A 55 -6.39 -11.60 5.06
N ASP A 56 -5.37 -12.16 5.74
CA ASP A 56 -5.45 -12.56 7.15
C ASP A 56 -4.06 -12.48 7.81
N HIS A 57 -3.96 -11.68 8.87
CA HIS A 57 -2.72 -11.46 9.61
C HIS A 57 -2.42 -12.54 10.67
N HIS A 58 -3.32 -13.49 10.89
CA HIS A 58 -3.26 -14.43 12.01
C HIS A 58 -2.74 -15.83 11.66
N ALA A 59 -2.34 -16.06 10.40
CA ALA A 59 -1.85 -17.36 9.96
C ALA A 59 -0.79 -17.23 8.86
N ILE A 60 0.16 -18.18 8.83
CA ILE A 60 0.98 -18.44 7.64
C ILE A 60 0.11 -19.03 6.54
N ASP A 61 0.35 -18.59 5.31
CA ASP A 61 -0.41 -19.01 4.14
C ASP A 61 -0.43 -20.54 3.98
N PRO A 62 -1.62 -21.18 3.91
CA PRO A 62 -1.74 -22.62 3.72
C PRO A 62 -1.18 -23.09 2.37
N GLU A 63 -1.18 -22.26 1.31
CA GLU A 63 -0.56 -22.62 0.02
C GLU A 63 0.97 -22.76 0.11
N LEU A 64 1.58 -22.15 1.13
CA LEU A 64 3.01 -22.29 1.44
C LEU A 64 3.32 -23.46 2.40
N GLY A 65 2.29 -24.20 2.83
CA GLY A 65 2.37 -25.30 3.81
C GLY A 65 2.07 -24.88 5.27
N GLY A 66 1.70 -23.63 5.50
CA GLY A 66 1.30 -23.10 6.81
C GLY A 66 2.43 -23.05 7.85
N GLU A 67 2.05 -22.78 9.10
CA GLU A 67 3.00 -22.71 10.23
C GLU A 67 3.83 -24.02 10.42
N PRO A 68 3.29 -25.23 10.20
CA PRO A 68 4.09 -26.45 10.27
C PRO A 68 5.28 -26.48 9.29
N ALA A 69 5.11 -26.00 8.06
CA ALA A 69 6.18 -25.91 7.08
C ALA A 69 7.22 -24.85 7.47
N LEU A 70 6.78 -23.71 7.99
CA LEU A 70 7.68 -22.68 8.54
C LEU A 70 8.57 -23.27 9.66
N ARG A 71 7.99 -24.04 10.58
CA ARG A 71 8.75 -24.67 11.67
C ARG A 71 9.81 -25.65 11.15
N ARG A 72 9.49 -26.44 10.10
CA ARG A 72 10.46 -27.35 9.46
C ARG A 72 11.61 -26.57 8.81
N LEU A 73 11.29 -25.54 8.03
CA LEU A 73 12.30 -24.67 7.42
C LEU A 73 13.21 -24.04 8.47
N VAL A 74 12.64 -23.46 9.52
CA VAL A 74 13.41 -22.82 10.60
C VAL A 74 14.28 -23.84 11.32
N ALA A 75 13.77 -25.02 11.66
CA ALA A 75 14.57 -26.07 12.29
C ALA A 75 15.80 -26.42 11.43
N ARG A 76 15.60 -26.59 10.12
CA ARG A 76 16.68 -26.86 9.18
C ARG A 76 17.69 -25.71 9.06
N LEU A 77 17.22 -24.46 9.08
CA LEU A 77 18.07 -23.27 9.13
C LEU A 77 18.92 -23.27 10.41
N ARG A 78 18.33 -23.57 11.57
CA ARG A 78 19.04 -23.60 12.85
C ARG A 78 20.11 -24.69 12.88
N GLU A 79 19.83 -25.88 12.34
CA GLU A 79 20.84 -26.95 12.17
C GLU A 79 22.07 -26.50 11.39
N HIS A 80 21.92 -25.54 10.48
CA HIS A 80 23.00 -25.00 9.65
C HIS A 80 23.55 -23.65 10.19
N GLY A 81 23.11 -23.20 11.37
CA GLY A 81 23.50 -21.90 11.92
C GLY A 81 23.07 -20.73 11.02
N MET A 82 21.86 -20.80 10.48
CA MET A 82 21.25 -19.79 9.61
C MET A 82 20.00 -19.17 10.25
N GLY A 83 19.68 -17.94 9.80
CA GLY A 83 18.54 -17.16 10.24
C GLY A 83 17.44 -16.94 9.21
N LEU A 84 16.35 -16.33 9.67
CA LEU A 84 15.21 -15.95 8.82
C LEU A 84 14.78 -14.51 9.12
N ILE A 85 14.78 -13.67 8.10
CA ILE A 85 14.19 -12.32 8.12
C ILE A 85 12.88 -12.37 7.34
N LEU A 86 11.81 -11.89 7.95
CA LEU A 86 10.46 -11.92 7.36
C LEU A 86 10.08 -10.56 6.78
N ASP A 87 9.61 -10.54 5.54
CA ASP A 87 8.94 -9.38 4.97
C ASP A 87 7.51 -9.23 5.53
N ILE A 88 7.16 -8.01 5.96
CA ILE A 88 5.85 -7.70 6.55
C ILE A 88 5.20 -6.51 5.84
N VAL A 89 3.88 -6.55 5.71
CA VAL A 89 3.10 -5.58 4.93
C VAL A 89 2.10 -4.86 5.83
N PRO A 90 2.49 -3.74 6.48
CA PRO A 90 1.62 -3.04 7.41
C PRO A 90 0.70 -2.01 6.74
N ASN A 91 1.02 -1.59 5.51
CA ASN A 91 0.34 -0.45 4.88
C ASN A 91 -1.05 -0.80 4.33
N HIS A 92 -1.28 -2.04 3.92
CA HIS A 92 -2.46 -2.42 3.15
C HIS A 92 -2.83 -3.90 3.29
N MET A 93 -4.04 -4.25 2.85
CA MET A 93 -4.54 -5.62 2.73
C MET A 93 -5.20 -5.85 1.36
N GLY A 94 -5.22 -7.12 0.92
CA GLY A 94 -5.95 -7.56 -0.27
C GLY A 94 -7.47 -7.41 -0.10
N VAL A 95 -8.14 -6.81 -1.10
CA VAL A 95 -9.59 -6.56 -1.12
C VAL A 95 -10.21 -6.86 -2.48
N GLY A 96 -11.55 -6.81 -2.53
CA GLY A 96 -12.31 -7.09 -3.75
C GLY A 96 -12.49 -8.57 -4.03
N GLY A 97 -12.07 -9.48 -3.14
CA GLY A 97 -12.36 -10.91 -3.22
C GLY A 97 -13.38 -11.37 -2.18
N ALA A 98 -13.42 -12.69 -1.96
CA ALA A 98 -14.22 -13.37 -0.94
C ALA A 98 -13.41 -13.76 0.32
N ASP A 99 -12.16 -13.34 0.37
CA ASP A 99 -11.07 -13.88 1.18
C ASP A 99 -10.71 -13.01 2.39
N ASN A 100 -10.96 -11.69 2.32
CA ASN A 100 -10.71 -10.75 3.41
C ASN A 100 -11.97 -10.54 4.28
N ALA A 101 -12.01 -11.21 5.43
CA ALA A 101 -13.14 -11.14 6.35
C ALA A 101 -13.39 -9.73 6.92
N TRP A 102 -12.33 -8.95 7.18
CA TRP A 102 -12.47 -7.58 7.70
C TRP A 102 -13.11 -6.67 6.66
N TRP A 103 -12.66 -6.75 5.40
CA TRP A 103 -13.22 -5.96 4.30
C TRP A 103 -14.68 -6.34 4.03
N LEU A 104 -15.00 -7.63 3.97
CA LEU A 104 -16.38 -8.11 3.78
C LEU A 104 -17.30 -7.65 4.91
N ASP A 105 -16.83 -7.60 6.15
CA ASP A 105 -17.61 -7.07 7.29
C ASP A 105 -17.86 -5.56 7.16
N VAL A 106 -16.89 -4.79 6.64
CA VAL A 106 -17.09 -3.36 6.32
C VAL A 106 -18.10 -3.17 5.18
N LEU A 107 -18.07 -4.00 4.14
CA LEU A 107 -19.10 -3.98 3.09
C LEU A 107 -20.50 -4.27 3.67
N GLU A 108 -20.59 -5.23 4.60
CA GLU A 108 -21.86 -5.65 5.20
C GLU A 108 -22.45 -4.62 6.16
N TRP A 109 -21.63 -4.01 7.01
CA TRP A 109 -22.08 -3.16 8.12
C TRP A 109 -21.75 -1.68 7.97
N GLY A 110 -20.95 -1.30 6.96
CA GLY A 110 -20.47 0.07 6.78
C GLY A 110 -19.71 0.58 8.00
N ARG A 111 -19.99 1.83 8.40
CA ARG A 111 -19.44 2.47 9.61
C ARG A 111 -19.72 1.71 10.91
N ALA A 112 -20.67 0.78 10.89
CA ALA A 112 -21.06 0.02 12.07
C ALA A 112 -20.22 -1.28 12.24
N SER A 113 -19.32 -1.56 11.29
CA SER A 113 -18.30 -2.61 11.41
C SER A 113 -17.25 -2.22 12.46
N PRO A 114 -16.79 -3.17 13.31
CA PRO A 114 -15.61 -2.94 14.17
C PRO A 114 -14.33 -2.73 13.37
N TYR A 115 -14.32 -3.09 12.08
CA TYR A 115 -13.20 -2.92 11.16
C TYR A 115 -13.33 -1.65 10.30
N ALA A 116 -14.38 -0.84 10.47
CA ALA A 116 -14.57 0.39 9.69
C ALA A 116 -13.41 1.39 9.84
N ASP A 117 -12.78 1.41 11.02
CA ASP A 117 -11.62 2.24 11.34
C ASP A 117 -10.27 1.53 11.08
N TYR A 118 -10.28 0.28 10.60
CA TYR A 118 -9.04 -0.43 10.23
C TYR A 118 -8.53 0.04 8.88
N PHE A 119 -9.44 0.39 7.98
CA PHE A 119 -9.15 0.91 6.65
C PHE A 119 -9.27 2.45 6.63
N ASP A 120 -8.49 3.12 5.78
CA ASP A 120 -8.56 4.57 5.60
C ASP A 120 -9.65 4.95 4.59
N ILE A 121 -10.89 4.97 5.07
CA ILE A 121 -12.10 5.30 4.29
C ILE A 121 -12.56 6.73 4.62
N ASP A 122 -12.67 7.59 3.60
CA ASP A 122 -13.38 8.86 3.70
C ASP A 122 -14.89 8.64 3.51
N TRP A 123 -15.57 8.45 4.63
CA TRP A 123 -17.00 8.20 4.68
C TRP A 123 -17.89 9.44 4.47
N ASP A 124 -17.29 10.62 4.31
CA ASP A 124 -17.99 11.86 3.96
C ASP A 124 -17.20 12.60 2.85
N PRO A 125 -17.06 11.97 1.67
CA PRO A 125 -16.34 12.58 0.56
C PRO A 125 -17.19 13.71 -0.04
N PRO A 126 -16.61 14.61 -0.87
CA PRO A 126 -17.37 15.67 -1.51
C PRO A 126 -18.50 15.17 -2.42
N ASP A 127 -18.37 13.98 -3.01
CA ASP A 127 -19.46 13.32 -3.74
C ASP A 127 -20.58 12.89 -2.76
N ALA A 128 -21.74 13.54 -2.90
CA ALA A 128 -22.91 13.27 -2.08
C ALA A 128 -23.44 11.83 -2.23
N THR A 129 -23.22 11.18 -3.37
CA THR A 129 -23.70 9.82 -3.60
C THR A 129 -22.96 8.78 -2.76
N LEU A 130 -21.72 9.08 -2.37
CA LEU A 130 -20.85 8.23 -1.55
C LEU A 130 -20.90 8.57 -0.05
N ARG A 131 -21.73 9.52 0.39
CA ARG A 131 -21.87 9.81 1.83
C ARG A 131 -22.37 8.59 2.59
N GLY A 132 -21.59 8.17 3.58
CA GLY A 132 -21.87 6.97 4.37
C GLY A 132 -21.71 5.65 3.63
N ARG A 133 -21.23 5.67 2.37
CA ARG A 133 -20.99 4.49 1.54
C ARG A 133 -19.52 4.44 1.10
N LEU A 134 -19.05 3.26 0.74
CA LEU A 134 -17.75 3.07 0.12
C LEU A 134 -17.89 2.75 -1.37
N LEU A 135 -16.97 3.23 -2.21
CA LEU A 135 -16.92 2.83 -3.61
C LEU A 135 -16.34 1.42 -3.74
N ALA A 136 -17.01 0.56 -4.50
CA ALA A 136 -16.56 -0.79 -4.83
C ALA A 136 -16.33 -0.92 -6.36
N PRO A 137 -15.16 -0.47 -6.87
CA PRO A 137 -14.88 -0.39 -8.30
C PRO A 137 -14.34 -1.73 -8.85
N PHE A 138 -15.15 -2.78 -8.77
CA PHE A 138 -14.77 -4.14 -9.17
C PHE A 138 -15.55 -4.67 -10.37
N LEU A 139 -16.42 -3.84 -10.98
CA LEU A 139 -17.16 -4.27 -12.16
C LEU A 139 -16.29 -4.18 -13.42
N GLY A 140 -16.37 -5.19 -14.29
CA GLY A 140 -15.70 -5.22 -15.59
C GLY A 140 -16.33 -4.27 -16.62
N ALA A 141 -17.64 -4.04 -16.51
CA ALA A 141 -18.43 -3.12 -17.33
C ALA A 141 -19.07 -2.00 -16.49
N SER A 142 -19.81 -1.09 -17.13
CA SER A 142 -20.61 -0.10 -16.40
C SER A 142 -21.66 -0.79 -15.51
N TYR A 143 -22.11 -0.11 -14.45
CA TYR A 143 -23.08 -0.68 -13.51
C TYR A 143 -24.36 -1.15 -14.20
N GLY A 144 -24.89 -0.34 -15.12
CA GLY A 144 -26.10 -0.66 -15.87
C GLY A 144 -25.91 -1.90 -16.74
N GLU A 145 -24.84 -1.95 -17.53
CA GLU A 145 -24.53 -3.10 -18.39
C GLU A 145 -24.34 -4.39 -17.58
N ALA A 146 -23.57 -4.34 -16.48
CA ALA A 146 -23.34 -5.51 -15.61
C ALA A 146 -24.66 -6.01 -14.98
N LEU A 147 -25.56 -5.09 -14.61
CA LEU A 147 -26.85 -5.44 -14.08
C LEU A 147 -27.76 -6.05 -15.16
N GLU A 148 -27.79 -5.48 -16.36
CA GLU A 148 -28.60 -5.97 -17.49
C GLU A 148 -28.13 -7.33 -18.02
N ALA A 149 -26.81 -7.56 -18.04
CA ALA A 149 -26.19 -8.81 -18.45
C ALA A 149 -26.40 -9.95 -17.43
N GLY A 150 -26.89 -9.65 -16.22
CA GLY A 150 -27.02 -10.64 -15.16
C GLY A 150 -25.70 -11.04 -14.50
N ASP A 151 -24.66 -10.21 -14.65
CA ASP A 151 -23.36 -10.41 -14.00
C ASP A 151 -23.46 -10.22 -12.48
N LEU A 152 -24.47 -9.49 -12.00
CA LEU A 152 -24.79 -9.28 -10.60
C LEU A 152 -25.91 -10.23 -10.16
N GLN A 153 -25.61 -11.14 -9.23
CA GLN A 153 -26.55 -12.18 -8.82
C GLN A 153 -26.70 -12.21 -7.30
N LEU A 154 -27.94 -12.08 -6.82
CA LEU A 154 -28.25 -12.33 -5.42
C LEU A 154 -28.19 -13.84 -5.15
N GLN A 155 -27.44 -14.23 -4.15
CA GLN A 155 -27.27 -15.60 -3.69
C GLN A 155 -27.51 -15.70 -2.18
N TYR A 156 -27.91 -16.88 -1.72
CA TYR A 156 -28.03 -17.20 -0.30
C TYR A 156 -27.01 -18.27 0.07
N ASP A 157 -26.15 -17.95 1.03
CA ASP A 157 -25.20 -18.88 1.64
C ASP A 157 -25.87 -19.55 2.83
N ALA A 158 -26.23 -20.83 2.67
CA ALA A 158 -26.92 -21.62 3.69
C ALA A 158 -26.03 -21.94 4.90
N ALA A 159 -24.70 -21.96 4.75
CA ALA A 159 -23.80 -22.26 5.87
C ALA A 159 -23.83 -21.12 6.90
N ASP A 160 -23.76 -19.88 6.41
CA ASP A 160 -23.71 -18.69 7.28
C ASP A 160 -25.06 -17.98 7.43
N GLY A 161 -26.08 -18.41 6.68
CA GLY A 161 -27.39 -17.77 6.63
C GLY A 161 -27.35 -16.35 6.05
N ARG A 162 -26.49 -16.11 5.06
CA ARG A 162 -26.19 -14.77 4.53
C ARG A 162 -26.67 -14.60 3.09
N PHE A 163 -27.19 -13.42 2.77
CA PHE A 163 -27.36 -12.97 1.39
C PHE A 163 -26.10 -12.26 0.90
N ILE A 164 -25.68 -12.59 -0.31
CA ILE A 164 -24.49 -12.04 -0.96
C ILE A 164 -24.87 -11.70 -2.41
N VAL A 165 -24.45 -10.55 -2.90
CA VAL A 165 -24.43 -10.28 -4.33
C VAL A 165 -23.09 -10.72 -4.89
N CYS A 166 -23.10 -11.70 -5.79
CA CYS A 166 -21.91 -12.17 -6.50
C CYS A 166 -21.78 -11.42 -7.82
N ALA A 167 -20.56 -10.96 -8.15
CA ALA A 167 -20.24 -10.40 -9.48
C ALA A 167 -19.19 -11.26 -10.19
N TYR A 168 -19.46 -11.64 -11.43
CA TYR A 168 -18.58 -12.45 -12.29
C TYR A 168 -18.08 -13.76 -11.63
N GLY A 169 -18.86 -14.32 -10.70
CA GLY A 169 -18.53 -15.55 -9.96
C GLY A 169 -17.41 -15.44 -8.92
N ALA A 170 -16.62 -14.35 -8.93
CA ALA A 170 -15.44 -14.20 -8.07
C ALA A 170 -15.63 -13.16 -6.96
N HIS A 171 -16.26 -12.03 -7.26
CA HIS A 171 -16.43 -10.94 -6.29
C HIS A 171 -17.67 -11.19 -5.43
N ARG A 172 -17.53 -11.01 -4.11
CA ARG A 172 -18.63 -11.15 -3.16
C ARG A 172 -18.92 -9.84 -2.45
N PHE A 173 -20.17 -9.43 -2.47
CA PHE A 173 -20.67 -8.23 -1.82
C PHE A 173 -21.79 -8.60 -0.85
N PRO A 174 -21.47 -8.75 0.45
CA PRO A 174 -22.47 -9.10 1.46
C PRO A 174 -23.63 -8.11 1.45
N VAL A 175 -24.84 -8.61 1.66
CA VAL A 175 -26.03 -7.76 1.82
C VAL A 175 -26.13 -7.35 3.28
N ASP A 176 -26.42 -6.08 3.53
CA ASP A 176 -26.70 -5.56 4.85
C ASP A 176 -27.88 -6.30 5.51
N PRO A 177 -27.70 -6.93 6.69
CA PRO A 177 -28.74 -7.69 7.38
C PRO A 177 -30.03 -6.90 7.64
N ARG A 178 -29.95 -5.57 7.73
CA ARG A 178 -31.11 -4.68 7.90
C ARG A 178 -32.02 -4.69 6.67
N GLN A 179 -31.55 -5.17 5.52
CA GLN A 179 -32.33 -5.31 4.29
C GLN A 179 -32.92 -6.71 4.09
N TYR A 180 -32.58 -7.71 4.93
CA TYR A 180 -33.02 -9.10 4.71
C TYR A 180 -34.54 -9.26 4.81
N ALA A 181 -35.20 -8.50 5.70
CA ALA A 181 -36.66 -8.50 5.80
C ALA A 181 -37.35 -8.07 4.49
N THR A 182 -36.72 -7.18 3.73
CA THR A 182 -37.21 -6.75 2.41
C THR A 182 -37.01 -7.85 1.36
N VAL A 183 -35.87 -8.52 1.38
CA VAL A 183 -35.56 -9.63 0.47
C VAL A 183 -36.51 -10.80 0.69
N LEU A 184 -36.68 -11.22 1.94
CA LEU A 184 -37.49 -12.39 2.32
C LEU A 184 -39.00 -12.18 2.12
N ALA A 185 -39.48 -10.93 2.00
CA ALA A 185 -40.89 -10.64 1.78
C ALA A 185 -41.44 -11.25 0.48
N GLU A 186 -40.56 -11.50 -0.51
CA GLU A 186 -40.92 -12.17 -1.77
C GLU A 186 -41.22 -13.68 -1.61
N GLY A 187 -40.80 -14.28 -0.49
CA GLY A 187 -41.04 -15.70 -0.17
C GLY A 187 -42.36 -15.98 0.54
N GLY A 188 -43.21 -14.95 0.70
CA GLY A 188 -44.51 -15.08 1.35
C GLY A 188 -44.42 -15.49 2.82
N GLY A 189 -45.32 -16.39 3.25
CA GLY A 189 -45.45 -16.79 4.65
C GLY A 189 -44.31 -17.65 5.20
N ALA A 190 -43.52 -18.31 4.34
CA ALA A 190 -42.48 -19.26 4.73
C ALA A 190 -41.39 -18.63 5.63
N PHE A 191 -41.10 -17.34 5.43
CA PHE A 191 -40.07 -16.62 6.18
C PHE A 191 -40.62 -15.60 7.18
N ALA A 192 -41.89 -15.69 7.57
CA ALA A 192 -42.54 -14.69 8.43
C ALA A 192 -41.81 -14.45 9.77
N SER A 193 -41.31 -15.51 10.41
CA SER A 193 -40.52 -15.44 11.65
C SER A 193 -39.17 -14.73 11.43
N ALA A 194 -38.44 -15.11 10.38
CA ALA A 194 -37.18 -14.50 10.00
C ALA A 194 -37.36 -13.01 9.61
N VAL A 195 -38.42 -12.67 8.87
CA VAL A 195 -38.77 -11.28 8.53
C VAL A 195 -39.00 -10.45 9.80
N GLY A 196 -39.73 -10.99 10.78
CA GLY A 196 -39.94 -10.35 12.08
C GLY A 196 -38.61 -10.11 12.82
N ALA A 197 -37.74 -11.12 12.86
CA ALA A 197 -36.44 -11.05 13.50
C ALA A 197 -35.51 -10.01 12.84
N PHE A 198 -35.44 -9.97 11.50
CA PHE A 198 -34.62 -9.00 10.79
C PHE A 198 -35.15 -7.56 10.89
N ARG A 199 -36.47 -7.36 10.98
CA ARG A 199 -37.05 -6.02 11.29
C ARG A 199 -36.61 -5.51 12.66
N ALA A 200 -36.37 -6.41 13.62
CA ALA A 200 -35.91 -6.06 14.97
C ALA A 200 -34.38 -5.80 15.07
N VAL A 201 -33.59 -6.09 14.01
CA VAL A 201 -32.14 -5.80 14.02
C VAL A 201 -31.89 -4.31 14.22
N GLY A 202 -32.59 -3.46 13.45
CA GLY A 202 -32.53 -2.01 13.59
C GLY A 202 -31.09 -1.48 13.56
N GLY A 203 -30.80 -0.49 14.41
CA GLY A 203 -29.45 0.02 14.65
C GLY A 203 -29.11 0.06 16.15
N GLY A 204 -27.88 0.41 16.47
CA GLY A 204 -27.40 0.57 17.85
C GLY A 204 -26.85 -0.70 18.50
N ALA A 205 -26.69 -0.66 19.82
CA ALA A 205 -26.10 -1.77 20.58
C ALA A 205 -26.88 -3.08 20.40
N GLY A 206 -26.16 -4.20 20.32
CA GLY A 206 -26.78 -5.52 20.17
C GLY A 206 -27.25 -5.86 18.75
N MET A 207 -27.07 -4.98 17.75
CA MET A 207 -27.61 -5.21 16.40
C MET A 207 -27.00 -6.43 15.72
N ARG A 208 -25.72 -6.74 15.99
CA ARG A 208 -25.01 -7.86 15.36
C ARG A 208 -25.47 -9.19 15.96
N GLU A 209 -25.70 -9.22 17.27
CA GLU A 209 -26.24 -10.35 18.01
C GLU A 209 -27.67 -10.65 17.58
N ARG A 210 -28.51 -9.61 17.43
CA ARG A 210 -29.86 -9.76 16.86
C ARG A 210 -29.81 -10.27 15.42
N ALA A 211 -28.89 -9.77 14.60
CA ALA A 211 -28.73 -10.24 13.22
C ALA A 211 -28.26 -11.70 13.16
N ALA A 212 -27.35 -12.13 14.04
CA ALA A 212 -26.93 -13.52 14.15
C ALA A 212 -28.11 -14.45 14.51
N ALA A 213 -28.88 -14.10 15.54
CA ALA A 213 -30.07 -14.86 15.91
C ALA A 213 -31.14 -14.90 14.80
N ALA A 214 -31.30 -13.80 14.05
CA ALA A 214 -32.19 -13.74 12.89
C ALA A 214 -31.69 -14.64 11.73
N ARG A 215 -30.37 -14.76 11.52
CA ARG A 215 -29.78 -15.69 10.54
C ARG A 215 -30.00 -17.15 10.92
N ASP A 216 -29.91 -17.49 12.20
CA ASP A 216 -30.23 -18.85 12.67
C ASP A 216 -31.69 -19.22 12.40
N THR A 217 -32.59 -18.26 12.65
CA THR A 217 -34.03 -18.38 12.33
C THR A 217 -34.23 -18.58 10.82
N LEU A 218 -33.53 -17.79 10.00
CA LEU A 218 -33.59 -17.89 8.55
C LEU A 218 -33.05 -19.23 8.03
N ARG A 219 -31.94 -19.73 8.57
CA ARG A 219 -31.37 -21.02 8.18
C ARG A 219 -32.36 -22.15 8.45
N THR A 220 -32.94 -22.18 9.64
CA THR A 220 -33.99 -23.15 10.00
C THR A 220 -35.19 -23.08 9.05
N ALA A 221 -35.67 -21.87 8.75
CA ALA A 221 -36.78 -21.68 7.83
C ALA A 221 -36.44 -22.10 6.38
N THR A 222 -35.19 -21.87 5.96
CA THR A 222 -34.72 -22.24 4.61
C THR A 222 -34.53 -23.75 4.48
N GLU A 223 -34.05 -24.43 5.52
CA GLU A 223 -33.97 -25.89 5.56
C GLU A 223 -35.36 -26.54 5.49
N ALA A 224 -36.37 -25.91 6.11
CA ALA A 224 -37.75 -26.38 6.07
C ALA A 224 -38.43 -26.15 4.72
N ASP A 225 -38.10 -25.06 4.01
CA ASP A 225 -38.64 -24.77 2.68
C ASP A 225 -37.59 -24.16 1.72
N PRO A 226 -36.73 -25.02 1.12
CA PRO A 226 -35.73 -24.56 0.16
C PRO A 226 -36.35 -23.95 -1.11
N GLN A 227 -37.57 -24.36 -1.48
CA GLN A 227 -38.26 -23.88 -2.67
C GLN A 227 -38.75 -22.43 -2.49
N ALA A 228 -39.17 -22.06 -1.27
CA ALA A 228 -39.46 -20.67 -0.94
C ALA A 228 -38.21 -19.79 -1.09
N MET A 229 -37.03 -20.26 -0.69
CA MET A 229 -35.78 -19.51 -0.87
C MET A 229 -35.43 -19.36 -2.36
N ALA A 230 -35.58 -20.42 -3.16
CA ALA A 230 -35.40 -20.34 -4.61
C ALA A 230 -36.36 -19.31 -5.25
N THR A 231 -37.59 -19.21 -4.75
CA THR A 231 -38.58 -18.20 -5.18
C THR A 231 -38.13 -16.78 -4.81
N VAL A 232 -37.61 -16.59 -3.59
CA VAL A 232 -37.02 -15.31 -3.16
C VAL A 232 -35.89 -14.91 -4.10
N LEU A 233 -34.90 -15.78 -4.34
CA LEU A 233 -33.77 -15.48 -5.20
C LEU A 233 -34.20 -15.17 -6.65
N ALA A 234 -35.15 -15.95 -7.19
CA ALA A 234 -35.70 -15.71 -8.51
C ALA A 234 -36.36 -14.34 -8.62
N ALA A 235 -37.02 -13.83 -7.57
CA ALA A 235 -37.65 -12.50 -7.58
C ALA A 235 -36.66 -11.33 -7.75
N PHE A 236 -35.36 -11.56 -7.55
CA PHE A 236 -34.26 -10.61 -7.74
C PHE A 236 -33.40 -10.92 -8.99
N ALA A 237 -33.79 -11.89 -9.82
CA ALA A 237 -33.05 -12.23 -11.02
C ALA A 237 -33.09 -11.07 -12.05
N ALA A 238 -31.91 -10.65 -12.52
CA ALA A 238 -31.77 -9.48 -13.38
C ALA A 238 -32.14 -9.74 -14.87
N ASP A 239 -32.43 -10.99 -15.20
CA ASP A 239 -32.93 -11.43 -16.51
C ASP A 239 -34.36 -10.92 -16.82
N ARG A 240 -35.09 -10.49 -15.79
CA ARG A 240 -36.43 -9.90 -15.88
C ARG A 240 -36.43 -8.44 -15.42
N PRO A 241 -37.17 -7.53 -16.09
CA PRO A 241 -37.23 -6.12 -15.70
C PRO A 241 -37.59 -5.89 -14.22
N GLU A 242 -38.60 -6.59 -13.70
CA GLU A 242 -39.03 -6.42 -12.30
C GLU A 242 -38.00 -6.94 -11.30
N GLY A 243 -37.29 -8.02 -11.64
CA GLY A 243 -36.23 -8.58 -10.79
C GLY A 243 -34.98 -7.70 -10.80
N ARG A 244 -34.63 -7.15 -11.96
CA ARG A 244 -33.59 -6.14 -12.13
C ARG A 244 -33.86 -4.89 -11.29
N ASP A 245 -35.10 -4.37 -11.34
CA ASP A 245 -35.50 -3.21 -10.54
C ASP A 245 -35.49 -3.49 -9.04
N ARG A 246 -35.80 -4.72 -8.62
CA ARG A 246 -35.67 -5.15 -7.22
C ARG A 246 -34.20 -5.21 -6.80
N LEU A 247 -33.34 -5.82 -7.60
CA LEU A 247 -31.91 -5.92 -7.33
C LEU A 247 -31.24 -4.55 -7.29
N HIS A 248 -31.57 -3.66 -8.23
CA HIS A 248 -31.09 -2.28 -8.21
C HIS A 248 -31.48 -1.55 -6.90
N ARG A 249 -32.75 -1.60 -6.51
CA ARG A 249 -33.23 -0.97 -5.27
C ARG A 249 -32.60 -1.57 -4.01
N LEU A 250 -32.26 -2.86 -4.03
CA LEU A 250 -31.50 -3.50 -2.96
C LEU A 250 -30.07 -2.94 -2.92
N LEU A 251 -29.38 -2.90 -4.07
CA LEU A 251 -28.01 -2.42 -4.19
C LEU A 251 -27.85 -0.95 -3.76
N GLU A 252 -28.82 -0.10 -4.05
CA GLU A 252 -28.82 1.31 -3.60
C GLU A 252 -28.90 1.48 -2.08
N ARG A 253 -29.31 0.44 -1.34
CA ARG A 253 -29.41 0.45 0.13
C ARG A 253 -28.21 -0.15 0.85
N GLN A 254 -27.18 -0.56 0.11
CA GLN A 254 -26.00 -1.16 0.70
C GLN A 254 -25.03 -0.11 1.24
N ASN A 255 -24.11 -0.54 2.10
CA ASN A 255 -23.04 0.32 2.62
C ASN A 255 -21.91 0.56 1.59
N TYR A 256 -22.06 0.02 0.39
CA TYR A 256 -21.17 0.21 -0.75
C TYR A 256 -21.96 0.60 -2.00
N ARG A 257 -21.27 1.26 -2.93
CA ARG A 257 -21.75 1.53 -4.28
C ARG A 257 -20.87 0.77 -5.28
N LEU A 258 -21.45 -0.21 -5.96
CA LEU A 258 -20.76 -0.94 -7.02
C LEU A 258 -20.49 -0.01 -8.21
N ALA A 259 -19.28 -0.08 -8.76
CA ALA A 259 -18.88 0.76 -9.88
C ALA A 259 -17.98 0.02 -10.85
N TRP A 260 -17.92 0.54 -12.08
CA TRP A 260 -16.93 0.13 -13.07
C TRP A 260 -15.52 0.39 -12.54
N TRP A 261 -14.60 -0.53 -12.78
CA TRP A 261 -13.22 -0.41 -12.28
C TRP A 261 -12.53 0.90 -12.69
N ARG A 262 -12.90 1.46 -13.85
CA ARG A 262 -12.34 2.72 -14.36
C ARG A 262 -12.76 3.95 -13.55
N ALA A 263 -13.89 3.90 -12.83
CA ALA A 263 -14.32 5.00 -11.97
C ALA A 263 -13.41 5.17 -10.73
N ALA A 264 -12.55 4.20 -10.42
CA ALA A 264 -11.71 4.25 -9.23
C ALA A 264 -10.76 5.45 -9.22
N ALA A 265 -10.13 5.77 -10.36
CA ALA A 265 -9.17 6.88 -10.44
C ALA A 265 -9.80 8.24 -10.08
N ASP A 266 -11.11 8.40 -10.34
CA ASP A 266 -11.81 9.65 -10.14
C ASP A 266 -12.59 9.72 -8.82
N GLU A 267 -13.17 8.60 -8.39
CA GLU A 267 -14.22 8.59 -7.35
C GLU A 267 -13.89 7.77 -6.11
N ILE A 268 -12.74 7.06 -6.05
CA ILE A 268 -12.47 6.19 -4.90
C ILE A 268 -12.35 7.00 -3.61
N ASN A 269 -13.09 6.57 -2.58
CA ASN A 269 -13.17 7.28 -1.30
C ASN A 269 -12.43 6.57 -0.18
N TRP A 270 -11.49 5.68 -0.51
CA TRP A 270 -10.62 5.02 0.45
C TRP A 270 -9.21 4.95 -0.12
N ARG A 271 -8.19 4.98 0.76
CA ARG A 271 -6.79 5.01 0.34
C ARG A 271 -6.36 3.66 -0.22
N ARG A 272 -5.69 3.65 -1.36
CA ARG A 272 -5.09 2.46 -1.99
C ARG A 272 -3.60 2.35 -1.71
N PHE A 273 -3.01 1.19 -2.00
CA PHE A 273 -1.59 1.12 -2.34
C PHE A 273 -1.42 1.56 -3.79
N PHE A 274 -0.78 2.71 -4.00
CA PHE A 274 -0.65 3.36 -5.31
C PHE A 274 -2.03 3.52 -5.99
N ASP A 275 -2.20 3.01 -7.20
CA ASP A 275 -3.46 2.99 -7.96
C ASP A 275 -4.09 1.59 -8.04
N ILE A 276 -3.70 0.67 -7.14
CA ILE A 276 -4.14 -0.73 -7.17
C ILE A 276 -5.45 -0.90 -6.38
N ASN A 277 -6.57 -1.05 -7.11
CA ASN A 277 -7.91 -1.23 -6.52
C ASN A 277 -8.06 -2.51 -5.69
N GLY A 278 -7.16 -3.48 -5.85
CA GLY A 278 -7.14 -4.71 -5.07
C GLY A 278 -6.48 -4.59 -3.69
N LEU A 279 -5.94 -3.42 -3.32
CA LEU A 279 -5.16 -3.24 -2.08
C LEU A 279 -5.66 -2.02 -1.28
N ALA A 280 -6.37 -2.26 -0.18
CA ALA A 280 -6.91 -1.21 0.68
C ALA A 280 -5.94 -0.81 1.78
N GLY A 281 -5.70 0.49 1.92
CA GLY A 281 -4.82 1.10 2.89
C GLY A 281 -5.33 0.95 4.33
N MET A 282 -4.46 0.47 5.20
CA MET A 282 -4.71 0.22 6.62
C MET A 282 -4.24 1.38 7.50
N ARG A 283 -4.93 1.59 8.62
CA ARG A 283 -4.62 2.62 9.63
C ARG A 283 -3.71 2.08 10.72
N ALA A 284 -2.50 1.67 10.34
CA ALA A 284 -1.52 1.07 11.25
C ALA A 284 -1.02 2.02 12.36
N GLU A 285 -1.32 3.33 12.28
CA GLU A 285 -1.11 4.30 13.36
C GLU A 285 -2.06 4.06 14.54
N GLU A 286 -3.23 3.46 14.32
CA GLU A 286 -4.18 3.13 15.38
C GLU A 286 -3.68 1.94 16.19
N ALA A 287 -3.68 2.08 17.53
CA ALA A 287 -3.05 1.10 18.41
C ALA A 287 -3.64 -0.31 18.24
N LYS A 288 -4.97 -0.40 18.12
CA LYS A 288 -5.69 -1.67 17.91
C LYS A 288 -5.37 -2.31 16.56
N VAL A 289 -5.30 -1.52 15.49
CA VAL A 289 -4.97 -2.03 14.15
C VAL A 289 -3.56 -2.57 14.13
N PHE A 290 -2.60 -1.85 14.71
CA PHE A 290 -1.24 -2.34 14.85
C PHE A 290 -1.19 -3.66 15.62
N ASP A 291 -1.84 -3.73 16.79
CA ASP A 291 -1.76 -4.92 17.65
C ASP A 291 -2.39 -6.14 16.92
N ASP A 292 -3.59 -6.00 16.37
CA ASP A 292 -4.27 -7.10 15.65
C ASP A 292 -3.49 -7.57 14.40
N THR A 293 -2.77 -6.68 13.71
CA THR A 293 -1.96 -7.03 12.51
C THR A 293 -0.57 -7.57 12.84
N HIS A 294 -0.05 -7.35 14.06
CA HIS A 294 1.34 -7.68 14.42
C HIS A 294 1.47 -8.73 15.52
N ASP A 295 0.41 -9.05 16.28
CA ASP A 295 0.49 -10.01 17.38
C ASP A 295 1.01 -11.38 16.93
N TYR A 296 0.59 -11.86 15.75
CA TYR A 296 1.10 -13.10 15.19
C TYR A 296 2.59 -13.01 14.78
N ILE A 297 3.02 -11.90 14.15
CA ILE A 297 4.42 -11.65 13.82
C ILE A 297 5.29 -11.63 15.09
N LEU A 298 4.82 -10.95 16.14
CA LEU A 298 5.50 -10.88 17.43
C LEU A 298 5.58 -12.24 18.12
N LYS A 299 4.53 -13.07 17.98
CA LYS A 299 4.55 -14.48 18.40
C LYS A 299 5.63 -15.26 17.65
N LEU A 300 5.69 -15.18 16.31
CA LEU A 300 6.73 -15.85 15.52
C LEU A 300 8.14 -15.44 15.98
N PHE A 301 8.33 -14.15 16.27
CA PHE A 301 9.59 -13.64 16.81
C PHE A 301 9.89 -14.17 18.23
N GLY A 302 8.91 -14.14 19.14
CA GLY A 302 9.06 -14.66 20.50
C GLY A 302 9.38 -16.15 20.54
N GLU A 303 8.82 -16.92 19.61
CA GLU A 303 9.07 -18.36 19.44
C GLU A 303 10.34 -18.68 18.64
N ALA A 304 11.16 -17.67 18.31
CA ALA A 304 12.40 -17.85 17.58
C ALA A 304 12.25 -18.42 16.15
N LEU A 305 11.08 -18.24 15.54
CA LEU A 305 10.82 -18.60 14.13
C LEU A 305 11.35 -17.57 13.14
N ILE A 306 11.50 -16.32 13.58
CA ILE A 306 12.13 -15.24 12.81
C ILE A 306 13.13 -14.48 13.68
N ASP A 307 14.09 -13.81 13.04
CA ASP A 307 15.18 -13.07 13.69
C ASP A 307 15.09 -11.55 13.47
N GLY A 308 14.18 -11.13 12.60
CA GLY A 308 13.93 -9.74 12.29
C GLY A 308 12.91 -9.61 11.17
N VAL A 309 12.65 -8.37 10.77
CA VAL A 309 11.68 -8.04 9.73
C VAL A 309 12.22 -7.04 8.72
N ARG A 310 11.70 -7.12 7.49
CA ARG A 310 11.72 -6.04 6.51
C ARG A 310 10.31 -5.48 6.41
N ILE A 311 10.18 -4.16 6.53
CA ILE A 311 8.90 -3.46 6.42
C ILE A 311 8.70 -3.04 4.97
N ASP A 312 7.63 -3.53 4.35
CA ASP A 312 7.15 -3.10 3.05
C ASP A 312 6.58 -1.69 3.08
N HIS A 313 6.88 -0.90 2.05
CA HIS A 313 6.29 0.39 1.75
C HIS A 313 6.06 1.29 2.99
N VAL A 314 7.13 1.55 3.73
CA VAL A 314 7.07 2.33 4.99
C VAL A 314 6.53 3.75 4.75
N ASP A 315 6.75 4.30 3.55
CA ASP A 315 6.31 5.62 3.12
C ASP A 315 4.80 5.71 2.85
N GLY A 316 4.06 4.60 2.88
CA GLY A 316 2.59 4.60 2.84
C GLY A 316 1.94 4.88 4.20
N LEU A 317 2.68 4.75 5.30
CA LEU A 317 2.14 4.86 6.65
C LEU A 317 1.82 6.32 7.03
N ALA A 318 0.80 6.50 7.87
CA ALA A 318 0.44 7.83 8.39
C ALA A 318 1.51 8.42 9.32
N ASP A 319 2.09 7.58 10.20
CA ASP A 319 3.21 7.93 11.08
C ASP A 319 4.31 6.84 11.04
N PRO A 320 5.18 6.84 10.01
CA PRO A 320 6.26 5.87 9.86
C PRO A 320 7.20 5.82 11.07
N ARG A 321 7.50 7.00 11.64
CA ARG A 321 8.37 7.15 12.83
C ARG A 321 7.73 6.48 14.04
N GLY A 322 6.46 6.79 14.32
CA GLY A 322 5.71 6.20 15.42
C GLY A 322 5.58 4.68 15.29
N TYR A 323 5.27 4.21 14.08
CA TYR A 323 5.19 2.80 13.74
C TYR A 323 6.49 2.04 14.00
N CYS A 324 7.61 2.48 13.39
CA CYS A 324 8.92 1.81 13.54
C CYS A 324 9.38 1.76 15.00
N ARG A 325 9.20 2.85 15.75
CA ARG A 325 9.53 2.89 17.19
C ARG A 325 8.63 1.99 18.01
N LYS A 326 7.34 1.88 17.69
CA LYS A 326 6.41 0.96 18.36
C LYS A 326 6.82 -0.49 18.10
N LEU A 327 7.12 -0.83 16.85
CA LEU A 327 7.57 -2.16 16.44
C LEU A 327 8.87 -2.57 17.13
N ARG A 328 9.88 -1.69 17.16
CA ARG A 328 11.14 -1.88 17.90
C ARG A 328 10.89 -2.29 19.34
N ARG A 329 10.09 -1.51 20.09
CA ARG A 329 9.78 -1.78 21.50
C ARG A 329 9.03 -3.11 21.69
N LYS A 330 8.08 -3.41 20.80
CA LYS A 330 7.31 -4.66 20.86
C LYS A 330 8.19 -5.88 20.57
N LEU A 331 9.12 -5.79 19.62
CA LEU A 331 10.11 -6.84 19.35
C LEU A 331 11.09 -7.02 20.52
N GLU A 332 11.59 -5.94 21.11
CA GLU A 332 12.42 -5.99 22.32
C GLU A 332 11.69 -6.65 23.50
N THR A 333 10.40 -6.36 23.65
CA THR A 333 9.56 -7.01 24.67
C THR A 333 9.38 -8.50 24.36
N ALA A 334 9.05 -8.85 23.12
CA ALA A 334 8.88 -10.23 22.68
C ALA A 334 10.18 -11.05 22.76
N ALA A 335 11.35 -10.40 22.72
CA ALA A 335 12.65 -11.06 22.88
C ALA A 335 12.78 -11.77 24.24
N ALA A 336 12.08 -11.30 25.28
CA ALA A 336 12.08 -11.94 26.60
C ALA A 336 11.47 -13.35 26.59
N ALA A 337 10.60 -13.65 25.62
CA ALA A 337 10.00 -14.97 25.44
C ALA A 337 10.89 -15.95 24.67
N ARG A 338 12.01 -15.49 24.08
CA ARG A 338 12.89 -16.34 23.28
C ARG A 338 13.62 -17.38 24.14
N PRO A 339 13.89 -18.60 23.62
CA PRO A 339 14.56 -19.66 24.37
C PRO A 339 15.95 -19.25 24.90
N LYS A 340 16.19 -19.45 26.21
CA LYS A 340 17.44 -19.03 26.89
C LYS A 340 18.67 -19.92 26.60
N ARG A 341 18.46 -21.18 26.20
CA ARG A 341 19.54 -22.10 25.84
C ARG A 341 19.67 -22.12 24.33
N LEU A 342 20.56 -21.29 23.83
CA LEU A 342 20.94 -21.28 22.43
C LEU A 342 22.16 -22.17 22.24
N PRO A 343 22.27 -22.92 21.13
CA PRO A 343 23.56 -23.45 20.71
C PRO A 343 24.59 -22.31 20.68
N PRO A 344 25.84 -22.53 21.13
CA PRO A 344 26.92 -21.58 20.91
C PRO A 344 26.95 -21.19 19.42
N ASP A 345 27.14 -19.90 19.12
CA ASP A 345 27.10 -19.31 17.78
C ASP A 345 25.72 -19.16 17.08
N SER A 346 24.61 -19.39 17.77
CA SER A 346 23.27 -19.18 17.20
C SER A 346 23.04 -17.73 16.68
N PRO A 347 22.44 -17.53 15.49
CA PRO A 347 22.08 -16.20 14.98
C PRO A 347 21.09 -15.43 15.88
N MET A 348 20.52 -16.09 16.90
CA MET A 348 19.53 -15.55 17.82
C MET A 348 20.10 -14.68 18.96
N GLU A 349 21.42 -14.43 18.99
CA GLU A 349 22.05 -13.45 19.90
C GLU A 349 21.95 -12.00 19.39
N LEU A 350 21.54 -11.78 18.14
CA LEU A 350 21.41 -10.44 17.58
C LEU A 350 20.16 -9.72 18.12
N PRO A 351 20.23 -8.39 18.34
CA PRO A 351 19.01 -7.61 18.51
C PRO A 351 18.11 -7.78 17.27
N PRO A 352 16.78 -7.66 17.41
CA PRO A 352 15.86 -7.79 16.29
C PRO A 352 16.30 -6.90 15.13
N VAL A 353 16.43 -7.44 13.93
CA VAL A 353 16.75 -6.61 12.75
C VAL A 353 15.46 -5.99 12.21
N ILE A 354 15.48 -4.69 11.89
CA ILE A 354 14.37 -4.00 11.23
C ILE A 354 14.91 -3.23 10.03
N TRP A 355 14.67 -3.75 8.83
CA TRP A 355 14.90 -2.99 7.59
C TRP A 355 13.61 -2.34 7.12
N VAL A 356 13.73 -1.20 6.46
CA VAL A 356 12.60 -0.55 5.79
C VAL A 356 12.85 -0.50 4.30
N GLU A 357 11.85 -0.87 3.51
CA GLU A 357 11.81 -0.43 2.12
C GLU A 357 11.50 1.05 2.09
N LYS A 358 12.51 1.84 1.71
CA LYS A 358 12.41 3.29 1.55
C LYS A 358 13.38 3.73 0.47
N ILE A 359 12.87 4.45 -0.51
CA ILE A 359 13.68 4.99 -1.61
C ILE A 359 14.24 6.35 -1.22
N LEU A 360 15.55 6.50 -1.22
CA LEU A 360 16.23 7.75 -0.86
C LEU A 360 16.57 8.55 -2.12
N ALA A 361 16.12 9.80 -2.16
CA ALA A 361 16.55 10.75 -3.20
C ALA A 361 18.01 11.20 -2.97
N PRO A 362 18.67 11.81 -3.98
CA PRO A 362 20.00 12.40 -3.80
C PRO A 362 20.07 13.34 -2.59
N GLY A 363 21.06 13.13 -1.72
CA GLY A 363 21.26 13.91 -0.49
C GLY A 363 20.28 13.61 0.65
N GLU A 364 19.25 12.78 0.42
CA GLU A 364 18.32 12.34 1.46
C GLU A 364 18.98 11.27 2.36
N ASN A 365 18.65 11.30 3.64
CA ASN A 365 19.06 10.27 4.58
C ASN A 365 17.86 9.68 5.29
N LEU A 366 17.90 8.38 5.57
CA LEU A 366 16.91 7.75 6.43
C LEU A 366 16.97 8.43 7.83
N PRO A 367 15.81 8.79 8.43
CA PRO A 367 15.82 9.44 9.74
C PRO A 367 16.33 8.50 10.84
N GLY A 368 17.35 8.98 11.59
CA GLY A 368 18.03 8.18 12.62
C GLY A 368 17.18 7.81 13.83
N ASP A 369 16.06 8.52 14.04
CA ASP A 369 15.21 8.37 15.23
C ASP A 369 14.03 7.41 15.03
N TRP A 370 13.95 6.74 13.88
CA TRP A 370 13.00 5.66 13.61
C TRP A 370 13.34 4.36 14.33
N LEU A 371 14.60 4.22 14.79
CA LEU A 371 15.14 3.02 15.43
C LEU A 371 15.11 1.79 14.50
N THR A 372 15.43 1.96 13.22
CA THR A 372 15.60 0.89 12.23
C THR A 372 17.09 0.59 12.00
N ASP A 373 17.39 -0.52 11.33
CA ASP A 373 18.75 -0.98 11.03
C ASP A 373 19.25 -0.56 9.65
N GLY A 374 18.41 0.11 8.86
CA GLY A 374 18.73 0.65 7.54
C GLY A 374 17.63 0.41 6.51
N THR A 375 17.95 0.73 5.26
CA THR A 375 17.09 0.48 4.09
C THR A 375 17.27 -0.95 3.56
N THR A 376 16.47 -1.31 2.56
CA THR A 376 16.66 -2.52 1.75
C THR A 376 17.79 -2.43 0.70
N GLY A 377 18.48 -1.29 0.61
CA GLY A 377 19.73 -1.18 -0.16
C GLY A 377 19.60 -0.57 -1.57
N TYR A 378 18.46 0.01 -1.95
CA TYR A 378 18.31 0.74 -3.23
C TYR A 378 19.32 1.90 -3.35
N ASP A 379 19.66 2.56 -2.24
CA ASP A 379 20.69 3.60 -2.16
C ASP A 379 22.10 3.09 -2.50
N PHE A 380 22.42 1.86 -2.08
CA PHE A 380 23.68 1.21 -2.48
C PHE A 380 23.63 0.79 -3.95
N MET A 381 22.51 0.23 -4.40
CA MET A 381 22.32 -0.16 -5.79
C MET A 381 22.53 1.02 -6.75
N ASN A 382 22.00 2.19 -6.42
CA ASN A 382 22.22 3.42 -7.18
C ASN A 382 23.72 3.79 -7.22
N ALA A 383 24.38 3.86 -6.06
CA ALA A 383 25.77 4.28 -5.97
C ALA A 383 26.73 3.33 -6.72
N VAL A 384 26.58 2.02 -6.55
CA VAL A 384 27.43 1.04 -7.24
C VAL A 384 27.14 1.01 -8.74
N ALA A 385 25.88 1.17 -9.16
CA ALA A 385 25.56 1.28 -10.58
C ALA A 385 26.20 2.53 -11.20
N ALA A 386 26.05 3.70 -10.59
CA ALA A 386 26.66 4.95 -11.09
C ALA A 386 28.19 4.88 -11.13
N LEU A 387 28.84 4.16 -10.21
CA LEU A 387 30.29 3.94 -10.23
C LEU A 387 30.75 3.15 -11.46
N MET A 388 29.91 2.27 -12.00
CA MET A 388 30.22 1.42 -13.16
C MET A 388 29.96 2.09 -14.51
N HIS A 389 29.58 3.38 -14.53
CA HIS A 389 29.36 4.14 -15.76
C HIS A 389 30.56 5.04 -16.05
N ASP A 390 30.98 5.14 -17.31
CA ASP A 390 32.00 6.09 -17.74
C ASP A 390 31.36 7.46 -17.98
N GLY A 391 31.68 8.44 -17.13
CA GLY A 391 31.19 9.81 -17.24
C GLY A 391 31.50 10.49 -18.59
N ALA A 392 32.50 10.04 -19.35
CA ALA A 392 32.78 10.56 -20.69
C ALA A 392 31.63 10.29 -21.68
N GLY A 393 30.85 9.22 -21.46
CA GLY A 393 29.70 8.86 -22.29
C GLY A 393 28.48 9.76 -22.14
N GLU A 394 28.40 10.58 -21.08
CA GLU A 394 27.20 11.38 -20.81
C GLU A 394 26.88 12.36 -21.94
N GLY A 395 27.87 13.13 -22.39
CA GLY A 395 27.71 14.14 -23.43
C GLY A 395 27.27 13.53 -24.77
N PRO A 396 28.03 12.57 -25.34
CA PRO A 396 27.66 11.86 -26.56
C PRO A 396 26.27 11.22 -26.51
N LEU A 397 25.96 10.42 -25.47
CA LEU A 397 24.66 9.75 -25.37
C LEU A 397 23.51 10.74 -25.18
N THR A 398 23.73 11.87 -24.49
CA THR A 398 22.73 12.94 -24.38
C THR A 398 22.46 13.59 -25.74
N ARG A 399 23.51 13.86 -26.53
CA ARG A 399 23.32 14.41 -27.89
C ARG A 399 22.60 13.42 -28.80
N LEU A 400 22.97 12.15 -28.75
CA LEU A 400 22.32 11.08 -29.50
C LEU A 400 20.84 10.95 -29.13
N TRP A 401 20.52 10.94 -27.84
CA TRP A 401 19.15 10.90 -27.34
C TRP A 401 18.32 12.07 -27.87
N THR A 402 18.83 13.30 -27.75
CA THR A 402 18.10 14.51 -28.16
C THR A 402 17.96 14.60 -29.67
N SER A 403 18.98 14.22 -30.45
CA SER A 403 18.92 14.23 -31.92
C SER A 403 17.94 13.20 -32.49
N LEU A 404 17.91 11.99 -31.94
CA LEU A 404 17.03 10.91 -32.41
C LEU A 404 15.57 11.13 -32.03
N THR A 405 15.29 11.67 -30.85
CA THR A 405 13.93 11.68 -30.29
C THR A 405 13.27 13.06 -30.26
N GLY A 406 14.06 14.14 -30.34
CA GLY A 406 13.58 15.50 -30.09
C GLY A 406 13.12 15.75 -28.65
N ARG A 407 13.33 14.80 -27.72
CA ARG A 407 12.96 14.93 -26.31
C ARG A 407 14.03 15.71 -25.53
N PRO A 408 13.68 16.29 -24.36
CA PRO A 408 14.63 17.03 -23.54
C PRO A 408 15.85 16.21 -23.09
N ALA A 409 16.97 16.92 -22.89
CA ALA A 409 18.19 16.35 -22.33
C ALA A 409 18.09 16.09 -20.83
N ALA A 410 17.38 16.96 -20.09
CA ALA A 410 17.22 16.87 -18.65
C ALA A 410 16.10 15.88 -18.29
N PHE A 411 16.40 14.93 -17.40
CA PHE A 411 15.43 13.95 -16.93
C PHE A 411 14.27 14.59 -16.17
N GLU A 412 14.54 15.66 -15.42
CA GLU A 412 13.56 16.37 -14.59
C GLU A 412 12.40 16.92 -15.43
N GLU A 413 12.64 17.33 -16.67
CA GLU A 413 11.58 17.80 -17.57
C GLU A 413 10.59 16.68 -17.90
N GLU A 414 11.09 15.46 -18.18
CA GLU A 414 10.24 14.28 -18.40
C GLU A 414 9.51 13.88 -17.10
N ALA A 415 10.20 13.93 -15.96
CA ALA A 415 9.61 13.62 -14.65
C ALA A 415 8.49 14.61 -14.28
N HIS A 416 8.64 15.90 -14.57
CA HIS A 416 7.57 16.90 -14.35
C HIS A 416 6.33 16.62 -15.21
N VAL A 417 6.51 16.23 -16.48
CA VAL A 417 5.40 15.85 -17.37
C VAL A 417 4.71 14.60 -16.84
N ALA A 418 5.48 13.58 -16.44
CA ALA A 418 4.94 12.35 -15.86
C ALA A 418 4.19 12.60 -14.55
N ARG A 419 4.71 13.45 -13.65
CA ARG A 419 4.03 13.82 -12.38
C ARG A 419 2.67 14.45 -12.64
N ARG A 420 2.59 15.41 -13.56
CA ARG A 420 1.32 16.03 -13.96
C ARG A 420 0.34 14.99 -14.52
N GLN A 421 0.81 14.08 -15.36
CA GLN A 421 -0.02 13.03 -15.94
C GLN A 421 -0.60 12.13 -14.83
N ILE A 422 0.25 11.57 -13.98
CA ILE A 422 -0.16 10.64 -12.92
C ILE A 422 -1.15 11.28 -11.94
N LEU A 423 -0.94 12.55 -11.56
CA LEU A 423 -1.83 13.28 -10.67
C LEU A 423 -3.21 13.58 -11.28
N ARG A 424 -3.29 13.69 -12.61
CA ARG A 424 -4.54 13.98 -13.33
C ARG A 424 -5.28 12.73 -13.79
N GLU A 425 -4.58 11.62 -13.90
CA GLU A 425 -5.10 10.32 -14.30
C GLU A 425 -5.16 9.41 -13.06
N SER A 426 -4.19 8.52 -12.87
CA SER A 426 -4.24 7.44 -11.86
C SER A 426 -4.49 7.86 -10.41
N LEU A 427 -3.96 9.02 -9.98
CA LEU A 427 -4.02 9.51 -8.59
C LEU A 427 -4.94 10.72 -8.40
N PHE A 428 -5.88 10.96 -9.33
CA PHE A 428 -6.80 12.08 -9.24
C PHE A 428 -7.61 12.06 -7.93
N SER A 429 -8.15 10.90 -7.55
CA SER A 429 -8.94 10.74 -6.33
C SER A 429 -8.16 11.09 -5.06
N GLU A 430 -6.89 10.69 -4.97
CA GLU A 430 -6.01 10.96 -3.83
C GLU A 430 -5.61 12.44 -3.77
N LEU A 431 -5.33 13.06 -4.94
CA LEU A 431 -5.13 14.51 -5.05
C LEU A 431 -6.37 15.29 -4.62
N TYR A 432 -7.55 14.86 -5.09
CA TYR A 432 -8.82 15.49 -4.75
C TYR A 432 -9.14 15.35 -3.26
N ALA A 433 -8.93 14.17 -2.67
CA ALA A 433 -9.13 13.94 -1.24
C ALA A 433 -8.18 14.78 -0.37
N THR A 434 -6.92 14.97 -0.81
CA THR A 434 -5.95 15.83 -0.12
C THR A 434 -6.35 17.30 -0.22
N ALA A 435 -6.75 17.77 -1.41
CA ALA A 435 -7.28 19.11 -1.60
C ALA A 435 -8.55 19.35 -0.77
N ALA A 436 -9.44 18.35 -0.66
CA ALA A 436 -10.64 18.41 0.18
C ALA A 436 -10.30 18.50 1.68
N ALA A 437 -9.24 17.83 2.13
CA ALA A 437 -8.75 17.96 3.50
C ALA A 437 -8.23 19.39 3.79
N LEU A 438 -7.46 19.98 2.87
CA LEU A 438 -7.01 21.38 2.97
C LEU A 438 -8.19 22.37 2.91
N HIS A 439 -9.20 22.07 2.09
CA HIS A 439 -10.38 22.91 1.95
C HIS A 439 -11.24 22.95 3.21
N ARG A 440 -11.35 21.83 3.93
CA ARG A 440 -12.00 21.79 5.24
C ARG A 440 -11.32 22.72 6.25
N ILE A 441 -9.98 22.78 6.24
CA ILE A 441 -9.21 23.70 7.10
C ILE A 441 -9.54 25.15 6.74
N ALA A 442 -9.48 25.49 5.45
CA ALA A 442 -9.71 26.86 4.99
C ALA A 442 -11.12 27.37 5.34
N ARG A 443 -12.14 26.54 5.15
CA ARG A 443 -13.54 26.89 5.45
C ARG A 443 -13.80 27.23 6.92
N ARG A 444 -12.93 26.82 7.85
CA ARG A 444 -13.07 27.14 9.28
C ARG A 444 -12.56 28.52 9.66
N ASP A 445 -11.80 29.19 8.81
CA ASP A 445 -11.27 30.53 9.07
C ASP A 445 -12.03 31.58 8.25
N LEU A 446 -12.29 32.75 8.85
CA LEU A 446 -12.96 33.87 8.18
C LEU A 446 -12.13 34.41 6.99
N ARG A 447 -10.81 34.32 7.05
CA ARG A 447 -9.89 34.90 6.06
C ARG A 447 -9.57 33.97 4.90
N THR A 448 -9.78 32.66 5.06
CA THR A 448 -9.38 31.66 4.06
C THR A 448 -10.56 30.88 3.47
N ARG A 449 -11.79 31.09 3.98
CA ARG A 449 -13.00 30.36 3.55
C ARG A 449 -13.39 30.51 2.08
N ASP A 450 -12.93 31.57 1.41
CA ASP A 450 -13.25 31.83 0.00
C ASP A 450 -12.28 31.11 -0.96
N TYR A 451 -11.20 30.50 -0.45
CA TYR A 451 -10.37 29.63 -1.27
C TYR A 451 -11.16 28.38 -1.66
N THR A 452 -11.42 28.27 -2.96
CA THR A 452 -12.19 27.15 -3.52
C THR A 452 -11.40 25.84 -3.53
N LEU A 453 -12.11 24.71 -3.47
CA LEU A 453 -11.52 23.38 -3.66
C LEU A 453 -10.74 23.28 -4.99
N THR A 454 -11.25 23.87 -6.06
CA THR A 454 -10.58 23.89 -7.38
C THR A 454 -9.24 24.63 -7.34
N ALA A 455 -9.16 25.75 -6.61
CA ALA A 455 -7.90 26.46 -6.42
C ALA A 455 -6.90 25.63 -5.62
N MET A 456 -7.35 24.98 -4.54
CA MET A 456 -6.48 24.10 -3.74
C MET A 456 -5.92 22.94 -4.54
N ARG A 457 -6.77 22.28 -5.34
CA ARG A 457 -6.34 21.14 -6.17
C ARG A 457 -5.23 21.54 -7.14
N ARG A 458 -5.42 22.62 -7.90
CA ARG A 458 -4.42 23.06 -8.90
C ARG A 458 -3.13 23.56 -8.25
N THR A 459 -3.21 24.23 -7.10
CA THR A 459 -2.03 24.67 -6.34
C THR A 459 -1.26 23.48 -5.78
N LEU A 460 -1.98 22.50 -5.23
CA LEU A 460 -1.40 21.27 -4.70
C LEU A 460 -0.75 20.42 -5.80
N GLU A 461 -1.38 20.35 -6.97
CA GLU A 461 -0.81 19.70 -8.15
C GLU A 461 0.54 20.30 -8.51
N GLU A 462 0.64 21.63 -8.67
CA GLU A 462 1.92 22.27 -8.99
C GLU A 462 2.97 22.07 -7.89
N LEU A 463 2.59 22.08 -6.61
CA LEU A 463 3.53 21.73 -5.53
C LEU A 463 4.08 20.31 -5.67
N LEU A 464 3.22 19.33 -5.96
CA LEU A 464 3.61 17.91 -6.11
C LEU A 464 4.46 17.66 -7.36
N VAL A 465 4.27 18.44 -8.42
CA VAL A 465 5.09 18.34 -9.64
C VAL A 465 6.56 18.63 -9.36
N TYR A 466 6.84 19.61 -8.50
CA TYR A 466 8.21 20.01 -8.15
C TYR A 466 8.73 19.34 -6.88
N PHE A 467 8.01 18.34 -6.34
CA PHE A 467 8.39 17.67 -5.11
C PHE A 467 9.56 16.69 -5.35
N PRO A 468 10.74 16.92 -4.75
CA PRO A 468 11.98 16.26 -5.18
C PRO A 468 12.24 14.90 -4.50
N VAL A 469 11.42 14.53 -3.51
CA VAL A 469 11.58 13.27 -2.74
C VAL A 469 10.25 12.51 -2.72
N TYR A 470 10.25 11.26 -2.23
CA TYR A 470 9.02 10.48 -2.09
C TYR A 470 8.06 11.14 -1.09
N ARG A 471 8.56 11.58 0.06
CA ARG A 471 7.77 12.31 1.06
C ARG A 471 8.66 13.02 2.05
N ILE A 472 8.08 14.01 2.71
CA ILE A 472 8.59 14.60 3.96
C ILE A 472 7.96 13.90 5.17
N TYR A 473 8.47 14.21 6.37
CA TYR A 473 7.96 13.71 7.64
C TYR A 473 7.66 14.85 8.63
N SER A 474 6.57 15.56 8.37
CA SER A 474 5.99 16.57 9.26
C SER A 474 4.80 16.01 10.05
N GLY A 475 4.47 16.69 11.15
CA GLY A 475 3.33 16.30 11.99
C GLY A 475 3.24 17.16 13.25
N LEU A 476 2.80 16.57 14.36
CA LEU A 476 2.77 17.26 15.65
C LEU A 476 4.14 17.79 16.10
N GLY A 477 5.24 17.19 15.64
CA GLY A 477 6.59 17.66 15.97
C GLY A 477 7.05 18.89 15.19
N GLY A 478 6.27 19.35 14.20
CA GLY A 478 6.76 20.21 13.14
C GLY A 478 7.51 19.43 12.06
N ILE A 479 8.10 20.17 11.12
CA ILE A 479 8.96 19.67 10.05
C ILE A 479 10.44 19.73 10.47
N SER A 480 11.25 18.79 9.99
CA SER A 480 12.71 18.83 10.20
C SER A 480 13.36 19.87 9.29
N GLU A 481 14.56 20.37 9.63
CA GLU A 481 15.28 21.30 8.74
C GLU A 481 15.56 20.73 7.34
N THR A 482 15.76 19.42 7.25
CA THR A 482 16.00 18.75 5.96
C THR A 482 14.73 18.73 5.11
N ASP A 483 13.61 18.31 5.70
CA ASP A 483 12.31 18.29 5.03
C ASP A 483 11.80 19.70 4.70
N ASP A 484 12.16 20.69 5.50
CA ASP A 484 11.79 22.08 5.27
C ASP A 484 12.44 22.63 4.01
N ARG A 485 13.73 22.29 3.77
CA ARG A 485 14.42 22.62 2.50
C ARG A 485 13.81 21.90 1.31
N VAL A 486 13.37 20.66 1.49
CA VAL A 486 12.64 19.90 0.45
C VAL A 486 11.33 20.60 0.10
N LEU A 487 10.55 20.98 1.12
CA LEU A 487 9.30 21.71 0.91
C LEU A 487 9.56 23.04 0.21
N GLU A 488 10.56 23.81 0.62
CA GLU A 488 10.88 25.08 -0.04
C GLU A 488 11.38 24.90 -1.48
N THR A 489 12.15 23.85 -1.78
CA THR A 489 12.54 23.52 -3.17
C THR A 489 11.31 23.29 -4.04
N ALA A 490 10.33 22.55 -3.54
CA ALA A 490 9.08 22.30 -4.24
C ALA A 490 8.25 23.59 -4.40
N MET A 491 8.20 24.44 -3.36
CA MET A 491 7.53 25.73 -3.38
C MET A 491 8.18 26.69 -4.40
N GLU A 492 9.51 26.77 -4.45
CA GLU A 492 10.26 27.55 -5.44
C GLU A 492 10.00 27.08 -6.87
N GLY A 493 9.92 25.77 -7.10
CA GLY A 493 9.53 25.21 -8.39
C GLY A 493 8.10 25.61 -8.77
N ALA A 494 7.14 25.40 -7.86
CA ALA A 494 5.73 25.73 -8.08
C ALA A 494 5.50 27.24 -8.31
N ARG A 495 6.24 28.12 -7.64
CA ARG A 495 6.18 29.58 -7.85
C ARG A 495 6.46 30.00 -9.30
N ARG A 496 7.21 29.19 -10.07
CA ARG A 496 7.57 29.48 -11.48
C ARG A 496 6.42 29.24 -12.45
N THR A 497 5.49 28.34 -12.12
CA THR A 497 4.43 27.87 -13.04
C THR A 497 3.01 28.13 -12.56
N ILE A 498 2.82 28.40 -11.27
CA ILE A 498 1.50 28.68 -10.72
C ILE A 498 0.92 29.99 -11.25
N ARG A 499 -0.41 30.09 -11.27
CA ARG A 499 -1.11 31.35 -11.58
C ARG A 499 -0.80 32.37 -10.49
N GLN A 500 -0.55 33.63 -10.87
CA GLN A 500 -0.24 34.68 -9.89
C GLN A 500 -1.31 34.85 -8.80
N ALA A 501 -2.60 34.68 -9.15
CA ALA A 501 -3.70 34.76 -8.20
C ALA A 501 -3.68 33.65 -7.11
N ASP A 502 -2.96 32.55 -7.34
CA ASP A 502 -2.87 31.42 -6.43
C ASP A 502 -1.60 31.42 -5.58
N LEU A 503 -0.68 32.37 -5.79
CA LEU A 503 0.54 32.50 -4.99
C LEU A 503 0.25 32.58 -3.48
N PRO A 504 -0.72 33.40 -3.00
CA PRO A 504 -1.04 33.43 -1.57
C PRO A 504 -1.56 32.08 -1.04
N LEU A 505 -2.24 31.30 -1.88
CA LEU A 505 -2.73 29.99 -1.51
C LEU A 505 -1.59 28.96 -1.45
N LEU A 506 -0.59 29.06 -2.34
CA LEU A 506 0.61 28.23 -2.29
C LEU A 506 1.34 28.42 -0.96
N GLU A 507 1.62 29.66 -0.57
CA GLU A 507 2.27 29.98 0.71
C GLU A 507 1.48 29.42 1.92
N LEU A 508 0.15 29.57 1.89
CA LEU A 508 -0.72 29.05 2.93
C LEU A 508 -0.70 27.51 3.01
N ILE A 509 -0.69 26.83 1.86
CA ILE A 509 -0.56 25.37 1.80
C ILE A 509 0.80 24.94 2.35
N GLY A 510 1.89 25.60 1.96
CA GLY A 510 3.22 25.35 2.51
C GLY A 510 3.25 25.48 4.04
N GLU A 511 2.66 26.55 4.58
CA GLU A 511 2.54 26.76 6.03
C GLU A 511 1.77 25.61 6.71
N TRP A 512 0.64 25.18 6.12
CA TRP A 512 -0.15 24.07 6.64
C TRP A 512 0.59 22.74 6.61
N LEU A 513 1.29 22.44 5.52
CA LEU A 513 2.01 21.17 5.33
C LEU A 513 3.30 21.09 6.14
N SER A 514 3.92 22.24 6.46
CA SER A 514 5.09 22.29 7.33
C SER A 514 4.82 21.77 8.75
N GLY A 515 3.56 21.73 9.19
CA GLY A 515 3.22 21.37 10.58
C GLY A 515 3.83 22.29 11.64
N ARG A 516 4.46 23.40 11.25
CA ARG A 516 5.01 24.40 12.18
C ARG A 516 3.89 24.92 13.07
N ASN A 517 4.18 25.09 14.35
CA ASN A 517 3.26 25.59 15.37
C ASN A 517 1.97 24.75 15.55
N LEU A 518 1.93 23.51 15.03
CA LEU A 518 0.74 22.67 15.14
C LEU A 518 0.43 22.25 16.58
N ARG A 519 1.46 22.22 17.46
CA ARG A 519 1.28 22.03 18.90
C ARG A 519 0.57 23.20 19.58
N ASP A 520 0.70 24.40 19.04
CA ASP A 520 0.14 25.63 19.60
C ASP A 520 -1.35 25.77 19.27
N VAL A 521 -1.79 25.19 18.14
CA VAL A 521 -3.23 25.05 17.83
C VAL A 521 -3.88 24.18 18.89
N PRO A 522 -4.91 24.59 19.66
CA PRO A 522 -5.50 23.77 20.73
C PRO A 522 -5.92 22.37 20.29
N ALA A 523 -5.85 21.41 21.21
CA ALA A 523 -6.32 20.05 20.96
C ALA A 523 -7.81 20.07 20.60
N GLY A 524 -8.19 19.39 19.52
CA GLY A 524 -9.56 19.37 19.02
C GLY A 524 -9.64 19.27 17.49
N PRO A 525 -10.83 19.49 16.92
CA PRO A 525 -11.09 19.25 15.50
C PRO A 525 -10.16 19.99 14.54
N ARG A 526 -9.81 21.26 14.85
CA ARG A 526 -8.90 22.06 14.00
C ARG A 526 -7.51 21.45 13.89
N ARG A 527 -6.95 20.98 15.01
CA ARG A 527 -5.64 20.30 15.03
C ARG A 527 -5.71 18.97 14.29
N GLN A 528 -6.77 18.20 14.49
CA GLN A 528 -6.98 16.90 13.82
C GLN A 528 -7.12 17.05 12.30
N GLU A 529 -7.84 18.07 11.83
CA GLU A 529 -7.98 18.33 10.39
C GLU A 529 -6.65 18.74 9.75
N ARG A 530 -5.86 19.61 10.40
CA ARG A 530 -4.50 19.93 9.93
C ARG A 530 -3.60 18.68 9.88
N LEU A 531 -3.62 17.84 10.91
CA LEU A 531 -2.90 16.56 10.91
C LEU A 531 -3.35 15.65 9.77
N ARG A 532 -4.67 15.52 9.54
CA ARG A 532 -5.20 14.69 8.45
C ARG A 532 -4.77 15.20 7.08
N ALA A 533 -4.71 16.52 6.88
CA ALA A 533 -4.23 17.10 5.62
C ALA A 533 -2.74 16.85 5.39
N ILE A 534 -1.91 17.01 6.44
CA ILE A 534 -0.47 16.67 6.40
C ILE A 534 -0.29 15.19 6.05
N VAL A 535 -0.98 14.29 6.77
CA VAL A 535 -0.91 12.85 6.54
C VAL A 535 -1.30 12.49 5.11
N ARG A 536 -2.42 13.02 4.60
CA ARG A 536 -2.87 12.76 3.22
C ARG A 536 -1.89 13.27 2.17
N PHE A 537 -1.31 14.46 2.37
CA PHE A 537 -0.27 14.95 1.48
C PHE A 537 0.93 14.02 1.41
N GLN A 538 1.44 13.58 2.56
CA GLN A 538 2.60 12.69 2.61
C GLN A 538 2.31 11.29 2.06
N GLN A 539 1.07 10.80 2.22
CA GLN A 539 0.61 9.54 1.64
C GLN A 539 0.29 9.63 0.15
N LEU A 540 0.14 10.84 -0.40
CA LEU A 540 -0.02 11.11 -1.84
C LEU A 540 1.32 11.36 -2.53
N SER A 541 2.26 12.06 -1.88
CA SER A 541 3.55 12.38 -2.51
C SER A 541 4.35 11.11 -2.84
N SER A 542 4.30 10.09 -1.97
CA SER A 542 5.02 8.82 -2.16
C SER A 542 4.57 8.04 -3.41
N PRO A 543 3.27 7.72 -3.60
CA PRO A 543 2.80 7.11 -4.85
C PRO A 543 3.02 8.01 -6.06
N THR A 544 2.93 9.34 -5.90
CA THR A 544 3.22 10.27 -7.00
C THR A 544 4.64 10.10 -7.49
N ALA A 545 5.63 10.06 -6.59
CA ALA A 545 7.03 9.82 -6.95
C ALA A 545 7.21 8.48 -7.65
N ALA A 546 6.74 7.37 -7.05
CA ALA A 546 6.89 6.04 -7.63
C ALA A 546 6.27 5.93 -9.03
N LYS A 547 5.00 6.31 -9.19
CA LYS A 547 4.26 6.09 -10.44
C LYS A 547 4.69 7.02 -11.57
N SER A 548 5.11 8.24 -11.22
CA SER A 548 5.58 9.20 -12.23
C SER A 548 7.03 9.00 -12.63
N VAL A 549 7.91 8.66 -11.70
CA VAL A 549 9.34 8.49 -11.97
C VAL A 549 9.60 7.06 -12.43
N GLU A 550 9.33 6.09 -11.55
CA GLU A 550 9.73 4.70 -11.79
C GLU A 550 8.91 4.00 -12.87
N ASP A 551 7.60 4.23 -12.89
CA ASP A 551 6.67 3.52 -13.77
C ASP A 551 6.29 4.33 -15.03
N THR A 552 6.78 5.56 -15.15
CA THR A 552 6.50 6.42 -16.30
C THR A 552 7.76 7.05 -16.89
N ALA A 553 8.44 7.95 -16.17
CA ALA A 553 9.58 8.69 -16.71
C ALA A 553 10.76 7.78 -17.08
N PHE A 554 11.05 6.76 -16.27
CA PHE A 554 12.07 5.74 -16.58
C PHE A 554 11.80 4.96 -17.87
N TYR A 555 10.56 4.88 -18.32
CA TYR A 555 10.19 4.25 -19.59
C TYR A 555 10.10 5.24 -20.76
N ARG A 556 10.31 6.53 -20.49
CA ARG A 556 10.25 7.61 -21.48
C ARG A 556 11.57 8.32 -21.70
N PHE A 557 12.52 8.21 -20.77
CA PHE A 557 13.84 8.81 -20.86
C PHE A 557 14.90 7.76 -21.23
N GLY A 558 15.18 7.62 -22.53
CA GLY A 558 15.99 6.53 -23.08
C GLY A 558 17.48 6.82 -23.22
N ARG A 559 18.03 7.88 -22.58
CA ARG A 559 19.46 8.24 -22.69
C ARG A 559 20.38 7.06 -22.41
N LEU A 560 20.14 6.38 -21.28
CA LEU A 560 20.83 5.15 -20.93
C LEU A 560 20.04 4.35 -19.89
N LEU A 561 19.42 3.25 -20.30
CA LEU A 561 18.45 2.52 -19.49
C LEU A 561 19.02 1.84 -18.24
N SER A 562 20.35 1.65 -18.14
CA SER A 562 21.00 1.14 -16.92
C SER A 562 20.92 2.10 -15.73
N ARG A 563 20.59 3.38 -15.96
CA ARG A 563 20.32 4.38 -14.92
C ARG A 563 18.84 4.54 -14.58
N ASN A 564 17.95 3.84 -15.30
CA ASN A 564 16.50 3.88 -15.08
C ASN A 564 16.10 2.68 -14.21
N GLU A 565 16.38 2.78 -12.92
CA GLU A 565 16.19 1.72 -11.93
C GLU A 565 15.63 2.29 -10.62
N VAL A 566 14.88 1.50 -9.86
CA VAL A 566 14.30 1.89 -8.57
C VAL A 566 15.38 2.47 -7.65
N GLY A 567 15.13 3.69 -7.16
CA GLY A 567 16.08 4.46 -6.33
C GLY A 567 17.29 5.03 -7.05
N SER A 568 17.37 4.92 -8.37
CA SER A 568 18.37 5.63 -9.17
C SER A 568 17.92 7.04 -9.53
N GLU A 569 18.90 7.91 -9.73
CA GLU A 569 18.71 9.26 -10.27
C GLU A 569 19.31 9.31 -11.68
N PRO A 570 18.51 9.27 -12.77
CA PRO A 570 19.02 9.30 -14.13
C PRO A 570 19.82 10.57 -14.45
N SER A 571 19.58 11.67 -13.74
CA SER A 571 20.38 12.90 -13.85
C SER A 571 21.80 12.74 -13.30
N GLU A 572 22.02 11.84 -12.33
CA GLU A 572 23.35 11.41 -11.91
C GLU A 572 23.83 10.28 -12.82
N PHE A 573 24.50 10.64 -13.92
CA PHE A 573 24.93 9.69 -14.95
C PHE A 573 26.00 8.72 -14.44
N ALA A 574 27.06 9.24 -13.80
CA ALA A 574 28.17 8.46 -13.28
C ALA A 574 28.63 9.00 -11.91
N MET A 575 29.31 8.16 -11.14
CA MET A 575 29.85 8.49 -9.82
C MET A 575 31.36 8.23 -9.77
N THR A 576 32.12 9.16 -9.19
CA THR A 576 33.57 8.94 -9.00
C THR A 576 33.85 7.93 -7.88
N PRO A 577 34.98 7.21 -7.90
CA PRO A 577 35.38 6.33 -6.80
C PRO A 577 35.42 7.04 -5.44
N ALA A 578 35.87 8.30 -5.40
CA ALA A 578 35.92 9.10 -4.18
C ALA A 578 34.53 9.36 -3.59
N ALA A 579 33.54 9.70 -4.44
CA ALA A 579 32.15 9.88 -4.03
C ALA A 579 31.53 8.56 -3.54
N CYS A 580 31.80 7.45 -4.21
CA CYS A 580 31.34 6.13 -3.75
C CYS A 580 31.95 5.74 -2.40
N HIS A 581 33.24 6.01 -2.18
CA HIS A 581 33.88 5.79 -0.87
C HIS A 581 33.25 6.66 0.23
N GLU A 582 32.90 7.91 -0.06
CA GLU A 582 32.19 8.77 0.90
C GLU A 582 30.81 8.19 1.25
N ALA A 583 30.02 7.78 0.26
CA ALA A 583 28.73 7.13 0.48
C ALA A 583 28.87 5.87 1.37
N ASN A 584 29.93 5.08 1.17
CA ASN A 584 30.21 3.91 2.00
C ASN A 584 30.62 4.27 3.44
N ARG A 585 31.42 5.34 3.63
CA ARG A 585 31.75 5.86 4.98
C ARG A 585 30.49 6.31 5.71
N GLU A 586 29.61 7.02 5.02
CA GLU A 586 28.38 7.52 5.62
C GLU A 586 27.42 6.39 6.00
N ARG A 587 27.26 5.38 5.15
CA ARG A 587 26.47 4.18 5.46
C ARG A 587 27.02 3.45 6.68
N ARG A 588 28.34 3.26 6.76
CA ARG A 588 29.00 2.64 7.94
C ARG A 588 28.75 3.45 9.22
N ARG A 589 28.71 4.78 9.13
CA ARG A 589 28.50 5.66 10.28
C ARG A 589 27.06 5.63 10.79
N ARG A 590 26.07 5.68 9.89
CA ARG A 590 24.64 5.79 10.26
C ARG A 590 23.94 4.44 10.40
N TYR A 591 24.11 3.57 9.41
CA TYR A 591 23.39 2.29 9.29
C TYR A 591 24.33 1.16 8.87
N PRO A 592 25.26 0.73 9.75
CA PRO A 592 26.24 -0.32 9.44
C PRO A 592 25.62 -1.69 9.18
N ARG A 593 24.31 -1.87 9.45
CA ARG A 593 23.53 -3.09 9.21
C ARG A 593 22.51 -2.94 8.07
N ALA A 594 22.54 -1.84 7.31
CA ALA A 594 21.69 -1.69 6.12
C ALA A 594 22.02 -2.78 5.09
N LEU A 595 21.02 -3.18 4.30
CA LEU A 595 21.27 -4.07 3.18
C LEU A 595 22.06 -3.34 2.09
N LEU A 596 22.91 -4.10 1.40
CA LEU A 596 23.56 -3.70 0.18
C LEU A 596 22.95 -4.53 -0.94
N ALA A 597 22.06 -3.93 -1.72
CA ALA A 597 21.35 -4.63 -2.79
C ALA A 597 21.96 -4.31 -4.15
N THR A 598 22.02 -5.32 -5.00
CA THR A 598 22.27 -5.19 -6.45
C THR A 598 21.07 -5.68 -7.26
N ALA A 599 20.22 -6.52 -6.69
CA ALA A 599 18.94 -6.92 -7.27
C ALA A 599 17.89 -7.12 -6.18
N THR A 600 16.65 -6.76 -6.50
CA THR A 600 15.45 -7.00 -5.66
C THR A 600 14.37 -7.71 -6.48
N HIS A 601 13.15 -7.85 -5.98
CA HIS A 601 12.03 -8.36 -6.79
C HIS A 601 11.31 -7.23 -7.55
N ASP A 602 11.58 -5.96 -7.22
CA ASP A 602 10.96 -4.78 -7.85
C ASP A 602 11.89 -4.03 -8.82
N HIS A 603 13.14 -4.49 -8.97
CA HIS A 603 14.06 -3.89 -9.92
C HIS A 603 13.44 -3.90 -11.32
N LYS A 604 13.65 -2.84 -12.09
CA LYS A 604 13.18 -2.75 -13.48
C LYS A 604 14.00 -3.70 -14.37
N ARG A 605 15.30 -3.86 -14.10
CA ARG A 605 16.23 -4.71 -14.87
C ARG A 605 17.21 -5.43 -13.94
N GLY A 606 17.53 -6.71 -14.21
CA GLY A 606 18.49 -7.46 -13.40
C GLY A 606 19.89 -6.83 -13.40
N GLU A 607 20.67 -7.08 -12.34
CA GLU A 607 22.01 -6.48 -12.17
C GLU A 607 22.93 -6.67 -13.37
N ASP A 608 23.02 -7.90 -13.91
CA ASP A 608 23.83 -8.20 -15.09
C ASP A 608 23.33 -7.49 -16.36
N THR A 609 22.02 -7.30 -16.49
CA THR A 609 21.43 -6.58 -17.63
C THR A 609 21.81 -5.11 -17.56
N ARG A 610 21.76 -4.51 -16.36
CA ARG A 610 22.19 -3.12 -16.17
C ARG A 610 23.68 -2.96 -16.43
N MET A 611 24.52 -3.90 -16.01
CA MET A 611 25.97 -3.82 -16.26
C MET A 611 26.31 -3.95 -17.74
N ARG A 612 25.62 -4.81 -18.50
CA ARG A 612 25.79 -4.87 -19.97
C ARG A 612 25.41 -3.55 -20.65
N LEU A 613 24.31 -2.93 -20.21
CA LEU A 613 23.88 -1.63 -20.74
C LEU A 613 24.84 -0.50 -20.34
N ALA A 614 25.43 -0.56 -19.15
CA ALA A 614 26.37 0.46 -18.68
C ALA A 614 27.60 0.60 -19.59
N VAL A 615 28.04 -0.49 -20.24
CA VAL A 615 29.16 -0.48 -21.21
C VAL A 615 28.92 0.49 -22.38
N LEU A 616 27.66 0.78 -22.74
CA LEU A 616 27.36 1.78 -23.78
C LEU A 616 27.86 3.19 -23.43
N SER A 617 28.11 3.47 -22.14
CA SER A 617 28.76 4.72 -21.72
C SER A 617 30.25 4.80 -22.08
N GLU A 618 30.92 3.66 -22.28
CA GLU A 618 32.34 3.58 -22.68
C GLU A 618 32.51 3.66 -24.20
N VAL A 619 31.51 3.23 -24.97
CA VAL A 619 31.54 3.13 -26.44
C VAL A 619 30.38 3.88 -27.13
N PRO A 620 30.12 5.16 -26.80
CA PRO A 620 28.96 5.88 -27.32
C PRO A 620 28.97 6.03 -28.85
N ASP A 621 30.15 6.19 -29.47
CA ASP A 621 30.27 6.35 -30.92
C ASP A 621 29.95 5.04 -31.66
N GLU A 622 30.37 3.89 -31.13
CA GLU A 622 30.00 2.58 -31.68
C GLU A 622 28.49 2.32 -31.54
N TRP A 623 27.91 2.78 -30.43
CA TRP A 623 26.47 2.67 -30.19
C TRP A 623 25.66 3.56 -31.15
N GLU A 624 26.11 4.79 -31.41
CA GLU A 624 25.51 5.67 -32.42
C GLU A 624 25.51 4.97 -33.80
N VAL A 625 26.66 4.45 -34.24
CA VAL A 625 26.77 3.72 -35.52
C VAL A 625 25.87 2.48 -35.56
N ALA A 626 25.69 1.78 -34.44
CA ALA A 626 24.83 0.59 -34.36
C ALA A 626 23.33 0.91 -34.49
N LEU A 627 22.91 2.14 -34.17
CA LEU A 627 21.51 2.57 -34.26
C LEU A 627 21.09 3.03 -35.66
N GLY A 628 22.03 3.35 -36.54
CA GLY A 628 21.81 3.84 -37.91
C GLY A 628 22.10 5.32 -38.05
#